data_AF-A0A7J4I4I0-F1
#
_entry.id   AF-A0A7J4I4I0-F1
#
_cell.length_a   1.000
_cell.length_b   1.000
_cell.length_c   1.000
_cell.angle_alpha   90.00
_cell.angle_beta   90.00
_cell.angle_gamma   90.00
#
_symmetry.space_group_name_H-M   'P 1'
#
loop_
_entity.id
_entity.type
_entity.pdbx_description
1 polymer ?
#
loop_
_entity_poly.entity_id
_entity_poly.type
_entity_poly.pdbx_seq_one_letter_code
_entity_poly.pdbx_strand_id
1 'polypeptide(L)'
;MTMAVAQVRVPEGLMKEVDKLVDNGLYTNKSDVIRDALRKLILDKQIGTVPHTGDSVKEIRDLRKRLSKKFKGVEDLEEINRLGD
;
A
#
# COMPACT_ATOMS: atom_id res chain seq x y z
N MET A 1 20.56 -2.02 -8.08
CA MET A 1 19.64 -1.96 -6.93
C MET A 1 20.21 -2.86 -5.85
N THR A 2 20.43 -2.35 -4.64
CA THR A 2 20.94 -3.14 -3.52
C THR A 2 19.79 -3.94 -2.90
N MET A 3 19.99 -5.24 -2.68
CA MET A 3 19.00 -6.12 -2.08
C MET A 3 19.38 -6.40 -0.62
N ALA A 4 18.42 -6.29 0.30
CA ALA A 4 18.59 -6.69 1.69
C ALA A 4 17.93 -8.05 1.93
N VAL A 5 18.50 -8.86 2.82
CA VAL A 5 17.95 -10.16 3.23
C VAL A 5 17.39 -10.03 4.63
N ALA A 6 16.13 -10.45 4.82
CA ALA A 6 15.48 -10.54 6.12
C ALA A 6 15.05 -12.00 6.35
N GLN A 7 15.35 -12.53 7.53
CA GLN A 7 14.89 -13.85 7.96
C GLN A 7 13.69 -13.68 8.90
N VAL A 8 12.58 -14.35 8.59
CA VAL A 8 11.33 -14.28 9.35
C VAL A 8 10.78 -15.68 9.60
N ARG A 9 10.05 -15.85 10.71
CA ARG A 9 9.28 -17.07 10.98
C ARG A 9 7.84 -16.87 10.52
N VAL A 10 7.35 -17.79 9.71
CA VAL A 10 6.00 -17.74 9.13
C VAL A 10 5.28 -19.05 9.45
N PRO A 11 3.98 -19.03 9.78
CA PRO A 11 3.19 -20.24 9.92
C PRO A 11 3.30 -21.15 8.70
N GLU A 12 3.41 -22.46 8.92
CA GLU A 12 3.58 -23.44 7.84
C GLU A 12 2.43 -23.38 6.83
N GLY A 13 1.20 -23.17 7.29
CA GLY A 13 0.03 -23.04 6.42
C GLY A 13 0.16 -21.90 5.41
N LEU A 14 0.70 -20.74 5.83
CA LEU A 14 0.94 -19.62 4.92
C LEU A 14 2.05 -19.92 3.92
N MET A 15 3.11 -20.62 4.35
CA MET A 15 4.18 -21.03 3.45
C MET A 15 3.66 -22.00 2.37
N LYS A 16 2.74 -22.91 2.72
CA LYS A 16 2.08 -23.80 1.76
C LYS A 16 1.26 -23.03 0.72
N GLU A 17 0.57 -21.95 1.11
CA GLU A 17 -0.15 -21.11 0.15
C GLU A 17 0.81 -20.34 -0.76
N VAL A 18 1.95 -19.86 -0.24
CA VAL A 18 3.01 -19.26 -1.07
C VAL A 18 3.54 -20.27 -2.10
N ASP A 19 3.74 -21.52 -1.68
CA ASP A 19 4.24 -22.58 -2.56
C ASP A 19 3.28 -22.87 -3.71
N LYS A 20 1.96 -22.96 -3.42
CA LYS A 20 0.94 -23.11 -4.47
C LYS A 20 0.99 -21.99 -5.51
N LEU A 21 1.26 -20.75 -5.12
CA LEU A 21 1.35 -19.63 -6.07
C LEU A 21 2.55 -19.77 -7.01
N VAL A 22 3.65 -20.34 -6.53
CA VAL A 22 4.83 -20.63 -7.35
C VAL A 22 4.57 -21.84 -8.23
N ASP A 23 4.00 -22.92 -7.68
CA ASP A 23 3.69 -24.16 -8.40
C ASP A 23 2.68 -23.95 -9.53
N ASN A 24 1.73 -23.03 -9.35
CA ASN A 24 0.77 -22.63 -10.38
C ASN A 24 1.40 -21.73 -11.46
N GLY A 25 2.69 -21.40 -11.37
CA GLY A 25 3.41 -20.57 -12.33
C GLY A 25 3.04 -19.08 -12.28
N LEU A 26 2.33 -18.61 -11.25
CA LEU A 26 1.98 -17.20 -11.09
C LEU A 26 3.18 -16.35 -10.68
N TYR A 27 4.13 -16.96 -9.98
CA TYR A 27 5.38 -16.32 -9.55
C TYR A 27 6.57 -17.26 -9.80
N THR A 28 7.72 -16.68 -10.12
CA THR A 28 8.95 -17.45 -10.40
C THR A 28 9.54 -18.10 -9.16
N ASN A 29 9.37 -17.49 -7.97
CA ASN A 29 9.89 -18.00 -6.71
C ASN A 29 9.16 -17.39 -5.50
N LYS A 30 9.35 -18.00 -4.32
CA LYS A 30 8.75 -17.55 -3.05
C LYS A 30 9.12 -16.11 -2.69
N SER A 31 10.35 -15.71 -2.95
CA SER A 31 10.83 -14.35 -2.66
C SER A 31 10.09 -13.29 -3.47
N ASP A 32 9.63 -13.62 -4.68
CA ASP A 32 8.88 -12.71 -5.53
C ASP A 32 7.45 -12.51 -5.01
N VAL A 33 6.80 -13.60 -4.57
CA VAL A 33 5.50 -13.55 -3.88
C VAL A 33 5.58 -12.64 -2.65
N ILE A 34 6.60 -12.86 -1.80
CA ILE A 34 6.78 -12.10 -0.56
C ILE A 34 7.06 -10.62 -0.86
N ARG A 35 7.90 -10.34 -1.87
CA ARG A 35 8.22 -8.97 -2.27
C ARG A 35 6.99 -8.23 -2.79
N ASP A 36 6.16 -8.88 -3.59
CA ASP A 36 4.94 -8.28 -4.10
C ASP A 36 3.90 -8.01 -3.00
N ALA A 37 3.73 -8.98 -2.09
CA ALA A 37 2.87 -8.81 -0.91
C ALA A 37 3.33 -7.66 -0.01
N LEU A 38 4.64 -7.56 0.26
CA LEU A 38 5.20 -6.45 1.04
C LEU A 38 5.01 -5.10 0.34
N ARG A 39 5.20 -5.05 -0.98
CA ARG A 39 4.98 -3.82 -1.76
C ARG A 39 3.53 -3.35 -1.66
N LYS A 40 2.57 -4.26 -1.84
CA LYS A 40 1.13 -3.98 -1.72
C LYS A 40 0.80 -3.49 -0.30
N LEU A 41 1.28 -4.20 0.72
CA LEU A 41 1.06 -3.82 2.12
C LEU A 41 1.61 -2.42 2.42
N ILE A 42 2.82 -2.10 1.99
CA ILE A 42 3.43 -0.78 2.21
C ILE A 42 2.61 0.29 1.48
N LEU A 43 2.23 0.05 0.23
CA LEU A 43 1.44 0.99 -0.55
C LEU A 43 0.06 1.25 0.09
N ASP A 44 -0.61 0.21 0.57
CA ASP A 44 -1.92 0.29 1.22
C ASP A 44 -1.86 1.02 2.57
N LYS A 45 -0.73 0.94 3.27
CA LYS A 45 -0.51 1.61 4.57
C LYS A 45 0.06 3.01 4.45
N GLN A 46 0.55 3.41 3.28
CA GLN A 46 0.97 4.79 3.04
C GLN A 46 -0.26 5.70 2.97
N ILE A 47 -0.39 6.59 3.96
CA ILE A 47 -1.42 7.63 3.97
C ILE A 47 -1.03 8.69 2.93
N GLY A 48 -1.95 9.02 2.01
CA GLY A 48 -1.75 10.09 1.04
C GLY A 48 -1.22 9.67 -0.34
N THR A 49 -1.06 8.37 -0.60
CA THR A 49 -0.77 7.86 -1.95
C THR A 49 -2.05 7.78 -2.77
N VAL A 50 -2.05 8.46 -3.92
CA VAL A 50 -3.12 8.33 -4.92
C VAL A 50 -2.60 7.39 -6.03
N PRO A 51 -3.31 6.30 -6.36
CA PRO A 51 -2.89 5.44 -7.46
C PRO A 51 -2.79 6.27 -8.74
N HIS A 52 -1.66 6.19 -9.43
CA HIS A 52 -1.43 6.94 -10.66
C HIS A 52 -2.21 6.27 -11.81
N THR A 53 -3.51 6.57 -11.94
CA THR A 53 -4.40 5.99 -12.97
C THR A 53 -4.23 6.63 -14.36
N GLY A 54 -3.24 7.51 -14.53
CA GLY A 54 -2.91 8.18 -15.80
C GLY A 54 -3.39 9.63 -15.91
N ASP A 55 -4.29 10.10 -15.04
CA ASP A 55 -4.72 11.51 -14.98
C ASP A 55 -4.75 12.03 -13.52
N SER A 56 -3.57 12.02 -12.90
CA SER A 56 -3.40 12.44 -11.50
C SER A 56 -3.83 13.88 -11.24
N VAL A 57 -3.82 14.74 -12.26
CA VAL A 57 -4.27 16.14 -12.14
C VAL A 57 -5.77 16.19 -11.91
N LYS A 58 -6.54 15.42 -12.68
CA LYS A 58 -8.00 15.34 -12.53
C LYS A 58 -8.38 14.72 -11.18
N GLU A 59 -7.68 13.68 -10.76
CA GLU A 59 -7.89 13.03 -9.45
C GLU A 59 -7.61 13.99 -8.29
N ILE A 60 -6.47 14.68 -8.28
CA ILE A 60 -6.14 15.67 -7.24
C ILE A 60 -7.15 16.80 -7.23
N ARG A 61 -7.59 17.27 -8.41
CA ARG A 61 -8.60 18.33 -8.51
C ARG A 61 -9.95 17.91 -7.93
N ASP A 62 -10.38 16.68 -8.20
CA ASP A 62 -11.64 16.14 -7.67
C ASP A 62 -11.52 15.84 -6.17
N LEU A 63 -10.37 15.35 -5.71
CA LEU A 63 -10.06 15.16 -4.29
C LEU A 63 -10.12 16.51 -3.54
N ARG A 64 -9.48 17.56 -4.08
CA ARG A 64 -9.48 18.91 -3.51
C ARG A 64 -10.90 19.47 -3.41
N LYS A 65 -11.74 19.28 -4.44
CA LYS A 65 -13.15 19.69 -4.42
C LYS A 65 -13.98 18.92 -3.39
N ARG A 66 -13.71 17.63 -3.18
CA ARG A 66 -14.39 16.82 -2.15
C ARG A 66 -13.95 17.26 -0.76
N LEU A 67 -12.65 17.44 -0.56
CA LEU A 67 -12.07 17.89 0.71
C LEU A 67 -12.56 19.29 1.08
N SER A 68 -12.61 20.23 0.15
CA SER A 68 -13.12 21.59 0.42
C SER A 68 -14.62 21.66 0.73
N LYS A 69 -15.38 20.60 0.40
CA LYS A 69 -16.80 20.48 0.78
C LYS A 69 -16.99 19.82 2.14
N LYS A 70 -16.11 18.87 2.48
CA LYS A 70 -16.14 18.14 3.76
C LYS A 70 -15.54 18.93 4.90
N PHE A 71 -14.43 19.62 4.65
CA PHE A 71 -13.70 20.38 5.64
C PHE A 71 -13.84 21.87 5.33
N LYS A 72 -14.49 22.59 6.24
CA LYS A 72 -14.84 24.01 6.06
C LYS A 72 -14.02 24.93 6.97
N GLY A 73 -13.32 24.40 7.96
CA GLY A 73 -12.61 25.18 8.96
C GLY A 73 -11.22 24.64 9.32
N VAL A 74 -10.46 25.45 10.06
CA VAL A 74 -9.12 25.14 10.57
C VAL A 74 -9.16 24.02 11.60
N GLU A 75 -10.26 23.91 12.35
CA GLU A 75 -10.50 22.88 13.38
C GLU A 75 -10.43 21.45 12.81
N ASP A 76 -10.97 21.25 11.61
CA ASP A 76 -10.95 19.97 10.90
C ASP A 76 -9.51 19.51 10.54
N LEU A 77 -8.63 20.47 10.26
CA LEU A 77 -7.24 20.19 9.87
C LEU A 77 -6.37 19.85 11.08
N GLU A 78 -6.65 20.48 12.23
CA GLU A 78 -5.97 20.15 13.49
C GLU A 78 -6.30 18.73 13.96
N GLU A 79 -7.55 18.29 13.81
CA GLU A 79 -7.97 16.93 14.17
C GLU A 79 -7.27 15.87 13.31
N ILE A 80 -7.12 16.13 12.00
CA ILE A 80 -6.39 15.24 11.08
C ILE A 80 -4.91 15.14 11.45
N ASN A 81 -4.26 16.25 11.80
CA ASN A 81 -2.84 16.24 12.18
C ASN A 81 -2.60 15.47 13.49
N ARG A 82 -3.52 15.54 14.46
CA ARG A 82 -3.42 14.77 15.72
C ARG A 82 -3.58 13.27 15.55
N LEU A 83 -4.12 12.80 14.42
CA LEU A 83 -4.25 11.36 14.11
C LEU A 83 -2.99 10.78 13.44
N GLY A 84 -2.05 11.64 13.04
CA GLY A 84 -0.78 11.25 12.41
C GLY A 84 0.41 11.12 13.35
N ASP A 85 0.27 11.59 14.60
CA ASP A 85 1.21 11.42 15.71
C ASP A 85 0.89 10.17 16.55
#